data_AF-A0A3P6R8F1-F1
#
_entry.id   AF-A0A3P6R8F1-F1
#
_cell.length_a   1.000
_cell.length_b   1.000
_cell.length_c   1.000
_cell.angle_alpha   90.00
_cell.angle_beta   90.00
_cell.angle_gamma   90.00
#
_symmetry.space_group_name_H-M   'P 1'
#
loop_
_entity.id
_entity.type
_entity.pdbx_description
1 polymer ?
#
loop_
_entity_poly.entity_id
_entity_poly.type
_entity_poly.pdbx_seq_one_letter_code
_entity_poly.pdbx_strand_id
1 'polypeptide(L)'
;VRNAVLWVSVPRDLTRRSTLAVTIVKDDYTNRDLFASLDDHQFEYMKVDSSKIESIHWADALKWAQETLICKDIFNTLCSDAVQLRNRLSTVRDGVLLVRLYNEYLLRVELKYHPFKEGELAEEGCPYLNRSLREMMVAQECTRWVRPQTFVSLPLTTLSEALDARGPRAFTAREIESRAYKPQFLLEKLITVASHYSLVKMARETLEEFMSATRDPQMHWRWLRCSPISSQFMVIMTNRNFDYVVGKVTYYIRVTADAISLISKDGHNMDCYRDPHQLMYALKY
;
A
#
# COMPACT_ATOMS: atom_id res chain seq x y z
N VAL A 1 -16.48 -22.04 -40.61
CA VAL A 1 -17.47 -22.06 -39.50
C VAL A 1 -16.78 -22.68 -38.29
N ARG A 2 -16.27 -21.87 -37.36
CA ARG A 2 -15.68 -22.36 -36.10
C ARG A 2 -16.70 -22.11 -34.99
N ASN A 3 -17.32 -23.19 -34.53
CA ASN A 3 -18.26 -23.20 -33.43
C ASN A 3 -17.54 -22.83 -32.12
N ALA A 4 -17.81 -21.64 -31.58
CA ALA A 4 -17.58 -21.36 -30.16
C ALA A 4 -18.86 -21.75 -29.40
N VAL A 5 -18.84 -22.91 -28.74
CA VAL A 5 -19.96 -23.54 -28.02
C VAL A 5 -20.10 -23.01 -26.57
N LEU A 6 -19.56 -21.82 -26.28
CA LEU A 6 -19.58 -21.25 -24.93
C LEU A 6 -20.32 -19.91 -24.94
N TRP A 7 -21.58 -19.98 -24.53
CA TRP A 7 -22.38 -18.80 -24.21
C TRP A 7 -22.13 -18.47 -22.73
N VAL A 8 -21.20 -17.55 -22.46
CA VAL A 8 -20.93 -17.05 -21.10
C VAL A 8 -21.75 -15.78 -20.90
N SER A 9 -22.76 -15.85 -20.03
CA SER A 9 -23.53 -14.68 -19.62
C SER A 9 -22.98 -14.10 -18.32
N VAL A 10 -22.73 -12.78 -18.31
CA VAL A 10 -22.30 -12.05 -17.11
C VAL A 10 -23.54 -11.60 -16.33
N PRO A 11 -23.63 -11.83 -15.01
CA PRO A 11 -24.72 -11.31 -14.19
C PRO A 11 -24.86 -9.78 -14.30
N ARG A 12 -26.10 -9.27 -14.29
CA ARG A 12 -26.38 -7.83 -14.43
C ARG A 12 -25.67 -6.96 -13.37
N ASP A 13 -25.44 -7.49 -12.16
CA ASP A 13 -24.74 -6.75 -11.11
C ASP A 13 -23.25 -6.50 -11.39
N LEU A 14 -22.71 -7.22 -12.38
CA LEU A 14 -21.33 -7.19 -12.88
C LEU A 14 -21.22 -6.57 -14.28
N THR A 15 -22.33 -6.11 -14.88
CA THR A 15 -22.30 -5.35 -16.15
C THR A 15 -21.92 -3.89 -15.90
N ARG A 16 -20.81 -3.70 -15.18
CA ARG A 16 -20.11 -2.43 -14.93
C ARG A 16 -18.64 -2.74 -14.71
N ARG A 17 -17.77 -1.82 -15.13
CA ARG A 17 -16.33 -1.94 -14.88
C ARG A 17 -16.02 -1.22 -13.57
N SER A 18 -15.03 -1.68 -12.82
CA SER A 18 -14.63 -1.05 -11.57
C SER A 18 -13.13 -0.88 -11.49
N THR A 19 -12.68 0.18 -10.84
CA THR A 19 -11.26 0.41 -10.53
C THR A 19 -11.11 0.81 -9.06
N LEU A 20 -9.97 0.48 -8.48
CA LEU A 20 -9.55 0.94 -7.16
C LEU A 20 -8.45 1.98 -7.30
N ALA A 21 -8.63 3.12 -6.67
CA ALA A 21 -7.63 4.18 -6.58
C ALA A 21 -7.22 4.38 -5.12
N VAL A 22 -5.92 4.23 -4.84
CA VAL A 22 -5.32 4.48 -3.53
C VAL A 22 -4.49 5.75 -3.58
N THR A 23 -4.85 6.72 -2.75
CA THR A 23 -4.15 8.01 -2.67
C THR A 23 -3.86 8.41 -1.23
N ILE A 24 -2.84 9.26 -1.07
CA ILE A 24 -2.54 9.93 0.19
C ILE A 24 -2.92 11.39 0.02
N VAL A 25 -3.77 11.87 0.90
CA VAL A 25 -4.41 13.18 0.80
C VAL A 25 -4.19 13.94 2.09
N LYS A 26 -3.91 15.24 2.00
CA LYS A 26 -3.81 16.13 3.16
C LYS A 26 -5.20 16.67 3.51
N ASP A 27 -5.57 16.55 4.77
CA ASP A 27 -6.82 17.05 5.37
C ASP A 27 -6.70 18.56 5.62
N ASP A 28 -6.65 19.31 4.52
CA ASP A 28 -6.62 20.77 4.54
C ASP A 28 -8.02 21.32 4.25
N TYR A 29 -8.36 22.47 4.84
CA TYR A 29 -9.64 23.17 4.60
C TYR A 29 -9.90 23.55 3.13
N THR A 30 -8.84 23.54 2.30
CA THR A 30 -8.90 23.77 0.86
C THR A 30 -9.33 22.53 0.08
N ASN A 31 -9.21 21.35 0.67
CA ASN A 31 -9.42 20.08 0.00
C ASN A 31 -10.87 19.62 0.14
N ARG A 32 -11.70 20.03 -0.83
CA ARG A 32 -13.13 19.71 -0.84
C ARG A 32 -13.44 18.30 -1.40
N ASP A 33 -12.44 17.65 -2.00
CA ASP A 33 -12.61 16.40 -2.76
C ASP A 33 -12.20 15.15 -1.95
N LEU A 34 -12.43 15.18 -0.62
CA LEU A 34 -12.17 14.02 0.23
C LEU A 34 -13.10 12.84 -0.11
N PHE A 35 -14.33 13.14 -0.51
CA PHE A 35 -15.32 12.18 -1.00
C PHE A 35 -15.51 12.33 -2.51
N ALA A 36 -16.06 11.31 -3.16
CA ALA A 36 -16.37 11.37 -4.59
C ALA A 36 -17.30 12.56 -4.88
N SER A 37 -16.98 13.35 -5.90
CA SER A 37 -17.88 14.41 -6.38
C SER A 37 -19.19 13.78 -6.86
N LEU A 38 -20.30 14.39 -6.48
CA LEU A 38 -21.63 14.08 -7.02
C LEU A 38 -21.76 14.77 -8.40
N ASP A 39 -20.89 14.42 -9.35
CA ASP A 39 -21.03 14.91 -10.73
C ASP A 39 -22.13 14.13 -11.45
N ASP A 40 -22.81 14.77 -12.41
CA ASP A 40 -23.93 14.17 -13.18
C ASP A 40 -23.55 12.87 -13.90
N HIS A 41 -22.26 12.62 -14.12
CA HIS A 41 -21.73 11.41 -14.75
C HIS A 41 -21.54 10.23 -13.79
N GLN A 42 -21.66 10.44 -12.47
CA GLN A 42 -21.42 9.40 -11.47
C GLN A 42 -22.34 8.19 -11.70
N PHE A 43 -23.56 8.38 -12.20
CA PHE A 43 -24.51 7.29 -12.44
C PHE A 43 -24.51 6.76 -13.88
N GLU A 44 -23.58 7.18 -14.74
CA GLU A 44 -23.52 6.66 -16.11
C GLU A 44 -23.28 5.16 -16.18
N TYR A 45 -22.57 4.59 -15.20
CA TYR A 45 -22.40 3.15 -15.09
C TYR A 45 -23.73 2.41 -14.83
N MET A 46 -24.75 3.09 -14.31
CA MET A 46 -26.10 2.53 -14.10
C MET A 46 -26.96 2.56 -15.37
N LYS A 47 -26.57 3.34 -16.38
CA LYS A 47 -27.25 3.38 -17.69
C LYS A 47 -26.83 2.16 -18.50
N VAL A 48 -27.43 1.01 -18.19
CA VAL A 48 -27.16 -0.28 -18.81
C VAL A 48 -27.96 -0.41 -20.11
N ASP A 49 -27.30 -0.28 -21.25
CA ASP A 49 -27.89 -0.56 -22.56
C ASP A 49 -27.60 -2.02 -22.94
N SER A 50 -28.60 -2.90 -22.79
CA SER A 50 -28.44 -4.35 -22.99
C SER A 50 -27.93 -4.69 -24.39
N SER A 51 -28.30 -3.91 -25.40
CA SER A 51 -27.87 -4.11 -26.78
C SER A 51 -26.37 -3.93 -26.98
N LYS A 52 -25.75 -2.98 -26.26
CA LYS A 52 -24.31 -2.72 -26.29
C LYS A 52 -23.50 -3.74 -25.49
N ILE A 53 -24.15 -4.42 -24.55
CA ILE A 53 -23.49 -5.46 -23.74
C ILE A 53 -23.36 -6.75 -24.56
N GLU A 54 -24.40 -7.09 -25.32
CA GLU A 54 -24.41 -8.28 -26.20
C GLU A 54 -23.38 -8.20 -27.32
N SER A 55 -22.93 -6.99 -27.69
CA SER A 55 -21.86 -6.81 -28.69
C SER A 55 -20.44 -7.06 -28.17
N ILE A 56 -20.23 -7.12 -26.85
CA ILE A 56 -18.88 -7.29 -26.28
C ILE A 56 -18.48 -8.76 -26.35
N HIS A 57 -17.24 -9.02 -26.75
CA HIS A 57 -16.70 -10.37 -26.77
C HIS A 57 -16.69 -10.97 -25.35
N TRP A 58 -17.23 -12.19 -25.19
CA TRP A 58 -17.48 -12.83 -23.89
C TRP A 58 -16.22 -12.89 -22.99
N ALA A 59 -15.03 -13.02 -23.58
CA ALA A 59 -13.78 -13.10 -22.83
C ALA A 59 -13.44 -11.77 -22.14
N ASP A 60 -13.67 -10.64 -22.81
CA ASP A 60 -13.45 -9.31 -22.25
C ASP A 60 -14.52 -8.99 -21.21
N ALA A 61 -15.78 -9.34 -21.49
CA ALA A 61 -16.87 -9.22 -20.54
C ALA A 61 -16.58 -9.99 -19.24
N LEU A 62 -16.08 -11.23 -19.35
CA LEU A 62 -15.69 -12.05 -18.20
C LEU A 62 -14.51 -11.43 -17.43
N LYS A 63 -13.46 -10.98 -18.14
CA LYS A 63 -12.30 -10.32 -17.53
C LYS A 63 -12.71 -9.07 -16.74
N TRP A 64 -13.60 -8.26 -17.29
CA TRP A 64 -14.10 -7.06 -16.61
C TRP A 64 -14.98 -7.41 -15.40
N ALA A 65 -15.81 -8.44 -15.51
CA ALA A 65 -16.62 -8.92 -14.40
C ALA A 65 -15.74 -9.42 -13.23
N GLN A 66 -14.70 -10.21 -13.54
CA GLN A 66 -13.70 -10.67 -12.56
C GLN A 66 -12.99 -9.50 -11.89
N GLU A 67 -12.54 -8.52 -12.67
CA GLU A 67 -11.88 -7.32 -12.14
C GLU A 67 -12.80 -6.53 -11.21
N THR A 68 -14.08 -6.37 -11.58
CA THR A 68 -15.10 -5.74 -10.73
C THR A 68 -15.32 -6.50 -9.42
N LEU A 69 -15.33 -7.85 -9.45
CA LEU A 69 -15.45 -8.67 -8.25
C LEU A 69 -14.23 -8.47 -7.33
N ILE A 70 -13.02 -8.57 -7.87
CA ILE A 70 -11.78 -8.39 -7.11
C ILE A 70 -11.74 -7.01 -6.46
N CYS A 71 -12.09 -5.96 -7.20
CA CYS A 71 -12.12 -4.60 -6.66
C CYS A 71 -13.14 -4.46 -5.51
N LYS A 72 -14.33 -5.06 -5.65
CA LYS A 72 -15.35 -5.07 -4.59
C LYS A 72 -14.89 -5.84 -3.36
N ASP A 73 -14.29 -7.02 -3.55
CA ASP A 73 -13.83 -7.88 -2.45
C ASP A 73 -12.71 -7.20 -1.66
N ILE A 74 -11.73 -6.60 -2.35
CA ILE A 74 -10.68 -5.80 -1.70
C ILE A 74 -11.30 -4.65 -0.92
N PHE A 75 -12.19 -3.86 -1.53
CA PHE A 75 -12.80 -2.71 -0.86
C PHE A 75 -13.63 -3.11 0.37
N ASN A 76 -14.43 -4.16 0.26
CA ASN A 76 -15.23 -4.69 1.35
C ASN A 76 -14.36 -5.24 2.49
N THR A 77 -13.25 -5.91 2.16
CA THR A 77 -12.26 -6.37 3.14
C THR A 77 -11.67 -5.18 3.89
N LEU A 78 -11.23 -4.14 3.18
CA LEU A 78 -10.70 -2.94 3.81
C LEU A 78 -11.74 -2.22 4.69
N CYS A 79 -13.00 -2.16 4.27
CA CYS A 79 -14.08 -1.58 5.08
C CYS A 79 -14.36 -2.40 6.34
N SER A 80 -14.36 -3.73 6.24
CA SER A 80 -14.50 -4.63 7.39
C SER A 80 -13.35 -4.45 8.37
N ASP A 81 -12.11 -4.40 7.88
CA ASP A 81 -10.92 -4.14 8.68
C ASP A 81 -11.03 -2.77 9.38
N ALA A 82 -11.52 -1.74 8.67
CA ALA A 82 -11.66 -0.38 9.19
C ALA A 82 -12.61 -0.29 10.40
N VAL A 83 -13.67 -1.09 10.41
CA VAL A 83 -14.60 -1.20 11.55
C VAL A 83 -13.96 -1.91 12.74
N GLN A 84 -13.06 -2.87 12.47
CA GLN A 84 -12.37 -3.65 13.49
C GLN A 84 -11.16 -2.91 14.10
N LEU A 85 -10.56 -1.97 13.35
CA LEU A 85 -9.45 -1.11 13.77
C LEU A 85 -9.91 0.00 14.75
N ARG A 86 -10.15 -0.38 16.01
CA ARG A 86 -10.64 0.54 17.07
C ARG A 86 -9.69 1.68 17.44
N ASN A 87 -8.41 1.58 17.08
CA ASN A 87 -7.37 2.55 17.44
C ASN A 87 -7.13 3.62 16.36
N ARG A 88 -7.90 3.61 15.26
CA ARG A 88 -7.75 4.59 14.18
C ARG A 88 -9.11 5.15 13.74
N LEU A 89 -9.12 6.45 13.45
CA LEU A 89 -10.27 7.10 12.84
C LEU A 89 -10.37 6.67 11.37
N SER A 90 -11.51 6.09 11.03
CA SER A 90 -11.88 5.69 9.67
C SER A 90 -13.29 6.17 9.35
N THR A 91 -13.51 6.58 8.10
CA THR A 91 -14.82 7.01 7.59
C THR A 91 -15.05 6.33 6.25
N VAL A 92 -16.22 5.69 6.09
CA VAL A 92 -16.64 5.07 4.82
C VAL A 92 -17.87 5.79 4.32
N ARG A 93 -17.83 6.27 3.07
CA ARG A 93 -18.96 6.94 2.42
C ARG A 93 -18.84 6.84 0.90
N ASP A 94 -19.94 6.49 0.23
CA ASP A 94 -20.09 6.55 -1.23
C ASP A 94 -18.96 5.87 -2.03
N GLY A 95 -18.50 4.69 -1.57
CA GLY A 95 -17.41 3.96 -2.22
C GLY A 95 -16.01 4.50 -1.91
N VAL A 96 -15.89 5.44 -0.98
CA VAL A 96 -14.62 5.99 -0.49
C VAL A 96 -14.41 5.58 0.97
N LEU A 97 -13.25 5.00 1.24
CA LEU A 97 -12.71 4.73 2.58
C LEU A 97 -11.61 5.75 2.86
N LEU A 98 -11.78 6.53 3.92
CA LEU A 98 -10.78 7.43 4.46
C LEU A 98 -10.26 6.87 5.79
N VAL A 99 -8.94 6.77 5.94
CA VAL A 99 -8.31 6.32 7.19
C VAL A 99 -7.16 7.24 7.55
N ARG A 100 -7.08 7.62 8.82
CA ARG A 100 -5.99 8.47 9.30
C ARG A 100 -4.65 7.74 9.26
N LEU A 101 -3.66 8.30 8.55
CA LEU A 101 -2.28 7.83 8.56
C LEU A 101 -1.54 8.41 9.77
N TYR A 102 -1.16 9.69 9.69
CA TYR A 102 -0.47 10.46 10.71
C TYR A 102 -0.68 11.96 10.45
N ASN A 103 -0.54 12.80 11.49
CA ASN A 103 -0.74 14.25 11.41
C ASN A 103 -2.07 14.59 10.70
N GLU A 104 -2.00 15.38 9.63
CA GLU A 104 -3.10 15.79 8.74
C GLU A 104 -3.17 14.92 7.46
N TYR A 105 -2.49 13.78 7.39
CA TYR A 105 -2.53 12.91 6.21
C TYR A 105 -3.55 11.78 6.38
N LEU A 106 -4.37 11.61 5.34
CA LEU A 106 -5.38 10.58 5.19
C LEU A 106 -4.99 9.63 4.06
N LEU A 107 -5.21 8.34 4.28
CA LEU A 107 -5.24 7.32 3.25
C LEU A 107 -6.65 7.30 2.68
N ARG A 108 -6.77 7.55 1.38
CA ARG A 108 -8.02 7.50 0.63
C ARG A 108 -8.00 6.31 -0.31
N VAL A 109 -8.94 5.40 -0.14
CA VAL A 109 -9.18 4.28 -1.05
C VAL A 109 -10.56 4.47 -1.66
N GLU A 110 -10.63 4.54 -2.97
CA GLU A 110 -11.88 4.78 -3.70
C GLU A 110 -12.16 3.66 -4.68
N LEU A 111 -13.38 3.11 -4.60
CA LEU A 111 -13.95 2.18 -5.57
C LEU A 111 -14.78 2.96 -6.59
N LYS A 112 -14.22 3.14 -7.79
CA LYS A 112 -14.92 3.80 -8.90
C LYS A 112 -15.62 2.79 -9.79
N TYR A 113 -16.77 3.19 -10.31
CA TYR A 113 -17.53 2.43 -11.30
C TYR A 113 -17.52 3.16 -12.64
N HIS A 114 -17.38 2.40 -13.71
CA HIS A 114 -17.31 2.89 -15.08
C HIS A 114 -18.33 2.14 -15.94
N PRO A 115 -18.83 2.79 -17.01
CA PRO A 115 -19.69 2.13 -17.99
C PRO A 115 -19.08 0.83 -18.55
N PHE A 116 -19.92 -0.15 -18.82
CA PHE A 116 -19.51 -1.43 -19.41
C PHE A 116 -19.33 -1.28 -20.93
N LYS A 117 -18.29 -0.53 -21.32
CA LYS A 117 -17.94 -0.24 -22.71
C LYS A 117 -16.46 -0.55 -22.96
N GLU A 118 -16.14 -0.89 -24.20
CA GLU A 118 -14.76 -1.03 -24.66
C GLU A 118 -14.02 0.31 -24.57
N GLY A 119 -12.72 0.22 -24.25
CA GLY A 119 -11.86 1.37 -24.00
C GLY A 119 -10.89 1.12 -22.85
N GLU A 120 -9.80 1.87 -22.82
CA GLU A 120 -8.90 1.86 -21.69
C GLU A 120 -9.48 2.67 -20.53
N LEU A 121 -9.31 2.17 -19.31
CA LEU A 121 -9.63 2.92 -18.11
C LEU A 121 -8.33 3.57 -17.62
N ALA A 122 -8.41 4.84 -17.25
CA ALA A 122 -7.29 5.54 -16.66
C ALA A 122 -6.91 4.88 -15.33
N GLU A 123 -5.62 4.64 -15.13
CA GLU A 123 -5.11 4.26 -13.82
C GLU A 123 -5.07 5.51 -12.95
N GLU A 124 -5.95 5.56 -11.96
CA GLU A 124 -6.04 6.67 -11.03
C GLU A 124 -5.37 6.36 -9.69
N GLY A 125 -4.91 7.41 -9.02
CA GLY A 125 -4.26 7.33 -7.73
C GLY A 125 -2.75 7.09 -7.81
N CYS A 126 -2.17 6.56 -6.75
CA CYS A 126 -0.74 6.27 -6.68
C CYS A 126 -0.46 4.86 -7.22
N PRO A 127 0.26 4.70 -8.35
CA PRO A 127 0.51 3.39 -8.96
C PRO A 127 1.22 2.42 -8.01
N TYR A 128 2.14 2.93 -7.18
CA TYR A 128 2.86 2.11 -6.19
C TYR A 128 1.92 1.53 -5.13
N LEU A 129 1.00 2.34 -4.59
CA LEU A 129 0.05 1.91 -3.57
C LEU A 129 -1.04 0.99 -4.16
N ASN A 130 -1.53 1.29 -5.36
CA ASN A 130 -2.47 0.44 -6.09
C ASN A 130 -1.88 -0.96 -6.28
N ARG A 131 -0.63 -1.03 -6.78
CA ARG A 131 0.08 -2.28 -6.98
C ARG A 131 0.33 -3.02 -5.68
N SER A 132 0.81 -2.31 -4.66
CA SER A 132 1.10 -2.90 -3.35
C SER A 132 -0.16 -3.48 -2.70
N LEU A 133 -1.30 -2.81 -2.81
CA LEU A 133 -2.59 -3.33 -2.33
C LEU A 133 -2.97 -4.66 -3.00
N ARG A 134 -2.83 -4.73 -4.33
CA ARG A 134 -3.10 -5.97 -5.06
C ARG A 134 -2.15 -7.10 -4.68
N GLU A 135 -0.85 -6.81 -4.59
CA GLU A 135 0.15 -7.80 -4.18
C GLU A 135 -0.13 -8.32 -2.75
N MET A 136 -0.53 -7.44 -1.83
CA MET A 136 -0.92 -7.84 -0.48
C MET A 136 -2.19 -8.70 -0.45
N MET A 137 -3.20 -8.36 -1.25
CA MET A 137 -4.43 -9.17 -1.36
C MET A 137 -4.11 -10.55 -1.93
N VAL A 138 -3.37 -10.62 -3.04
CA VAL A 138 -2.95 -11.90 -3.64
C VAL A 138 -2.14 -12.72 -2.64
N ALA A 139 -1.20 -12.10 -1.91
CA ALA A 139 -0.45 -12.78 -0.87
C ALA A 139 -1.36 -13.32 0.23
N GLN A 140 -2.39 -12.59 0.65
CA GLN A 140 -3.34 -13.03 1.68
C GLN A 140 -4.20 -14.22 1.23
N GLU A 141 -4.65 -14.23 -0.02
CA GLU A 141 -5.49 -15.30 -0.57
C GLU A 141 -4.67 -16.53 -1.03
N CYS A 142 -3.45 -16.31 -1.52
CA CYS A 142 -2.57 -17.38 -2.01
C CYS A 142 -1.65 -17.96 -0.93
N THR A 143 -1.52 -17.30 0.23
CA THR A 143 -0.94 -17.95 1.40
C THR A 143 -1.95 -18.96 1.91
N ARG A 144 -1.68 -20.24 1.60
CA ARG A 144 -2.46 -21.33 2.16
C ARG A 144 -2.30 -21.28 3.67
N TRP A 145 -3.35 -20.84 4.37
CA TRP A 145 -3.46 -20.92 5.82
C TRP A 145 -3.51 -22.38 6.30
N VAL A 146 -3.64 -23.34 5.39
CA VAL A 146 -3.71 -24.77 5.68
C VAL A 146 -2.56 -25.48 4.95
N ARG A 147 -1.73 -26.21 5.70
CA ARG A 147 -0.69 -27.08 5.13
C ARG A 147 -1.36 -28.14 4.25
N PRO A 148 -0.92 -28.35 2.99
CA PRO A 148 -1.37 -29.51 2.23
C PRO A 148 -1.04 -30.80 2.99
N GLN A 149 -2.01 -31.70 3.09
CA GLN A 149 -1.84 -32.98 3.76
C GLN A 149 -0.78 -33.81 3.01
N THR A 150 0.42 -33.92 3.57
CA THR A 150 1.55 -34.65 2.94
C THR A 150 1.48 -36.17 3.14
N PHE A 151 0.66 -36.65 4.07
CA PHE A 151 0.45 -38.07 4.34
C PHE A 151 -1.01 -38.32 4.75
N VAL A 152 -1.61 -39.43 4.30
CA VAL A 152 -3.06 -39.74 4.44
C VAL A 152 -3.56 -39.73 5.89
N SER A 153 -2.68 -39.91 6.88
CA SER A 153 -2.99 -39.91 8.31
C SER A 153 -2.70 -38.60 9.05
N LEU A 154 -2.12 -37.59 8.38
CA LEU A 154 -1.83 -36.31 9.02
C LEU A 154 -3.10 -35.43 9.05
N PRO A 155 -3.48 -34.86 10.20
CA PRO A 155 -4.57 -33.89 10.27
C PRO A 155 -4.18 -32.60 9.53
N LEU A 156 -5.16 -31.97 8.88
CA LEU A 156 -5.02 -30.64 8.30
C LEU A 156 -4.65 -29.67 9.42
N THR A 157 -3.50 -29.02 9.31
CA THR A 157 -2.97 -28.08 10.31
C THR A 157 -2.60 -26.76 9.65
N THR A 158 -2.77 -25.66 10.38
CA THR A 158 -2.42 -24.30 9.96
C THR A 158 -1.02 -23.88 10.43
N LEU A 159 -0.30 -24.79 11.09
CA LEU A 159 1.00 -24.51 11.71
C LEU A 159 2.16 -24.67 10.72
N SER A 160 3.18 -23.82 10.89
CA SER A 160 4.45 -23.97 10.17
C SER A 160 5.14 -25.29 10.52
N GLU A 161 5.87 -25.90 9.57
CA GLU A 161 6.58 -27.18 9.74
C GLU A 161 7.58 -27.16 10.91
N ALA A 162 8.16 -26.00 11.21
CA ALA A 162 9.04 -25.81 12.37
C ALA A 162 8.30 -25.78 13.72
N LEU A 163 7.00 -25.50 13.72
CA LEU A 163 6.14 -25.47 14.91
C LEU A 163 5.36 -26.78 15.11
N ASP A 164 5.24 -27.61 14.05
CA ASP A 164 4.63 -28.94 14.07
C ASP A 164 5.64 -30.04 14.49
N ALA A 165 6.50 -29.74 15.49
CA ALA A 165 7.49 -30.67 16.00
C ALA A 165 6.82 -31.78 16.83
N ARG A 166 6.09 -32.70 16.21
CA ARG A 166 5.46 -33.83 16.90
C ARG A 166 6.52 -34.79 17.44
N GLY A 167 6.67 -34.79 18.76
CA GLY A 167 7.62 -35.59 19.51
C GLY A 167 7.77 -35.07 20.95
N PRO A 168 8.68 -35.62 21.76
CA PRO A 168 8.89 -35.21 23.15
C PRO A 168 9.33 -33.75 23.36
N ARG A 169 9.60 -33.01 22.27
CA ARG A 169 9.94 -31.57 22.24
C ARG A 169 8.88 -30.73 21.49
N ALA A 170 7.66 -31.24 21.36
CA ALA A 170 6.56 -30.50 20.74
C ALA A 170 6.24 -29.24 21.53
N PHE A 171 5.99 -28.15 20.81
CA PHE A 171 5.46 -26.94 21.42
C PHE A 171 4.04 -27.19 21.95
N THR A 172 3.74 -26.63 23.12
CA THR A 172 2.38 -26.60 23.66
C THR A 172 1.47 -25.71 22.80
N ALA A 173 0.14 -25.87 22.91
CA ALA A 173 -0.83 -25.02 22.18
C ALA A 173 -0.58 -23.52 22.40
N ARG A 174 -0.29 -23.12 23.64
CA ARG A 174 0.04 -21.72 23.99
C ARG A 174 1.34 -21.24 23.34
N GLU A 175 2.34 -22.12 23.27
CA GLU A 175 3.63 -21.84 22.63
C GLU A 175 3.54 -21.72 21.12
N ILE A 176 2.69 -22.54 20.52
CA ILE A 176 2.33 -22.48 19.11
C ILE A 176 1.59 -21.18 18.83
N GLU A 177 0.54 -20.85 19.58
CA GLU A 177 -0.20 -19.58 19.45
C GLU A 177 0.68 -18.35 19.62
N SER A 178 1.64 -18.39 20.56
CA SER A 178 2.58 -17.28 20.77
C SER A 178 3.57 -17.08 19.61
N ARG A 179 3.84 -18.14 18.84
CA ARG A 179 4.78 -18.14 17.71
C ARG A 179 4.08 -18.09 16.35
N ALA A 180 2.77 -18.36 16.31
CA ALA A 180 1.96 -18.22 15.13
C ALA A 180 1.95 -16.75 14.71
N TYR A 181 2.30 -16.51 13.44
CA TYR A 181 2.18 -15.18 12.86
C TYR A 181 0.70 -14.78 12.93
N LYS A 182 0.38 -13.75 13.73
CA LYS A 182 -0.99 -13.27 13.81
C LYS A 182 -1.35 -12.66 12.45
N PRO A 183 -2.44 -13.08 11.81
CA PRO A 183 -2.92 -12.43 10.60
C PRO A 183 -3.11 -10.94 10.89
N GLN A 184 -2.31 -10.10 10.23
CA GLN A 184 -2.54 -8.66 10.21
C GLN A 184 -3.61 -8.37 9.18
N PHE A 185 -4.54 -7.47 9.54
CA PHE A 185 -5.56 -6.96 8.63
C PHE A 185 -4.91 -6.37 7.37
N LEU A 186 -5.57 -6.52 6.23
CA LEU A 186 -5.08 -5.99 4.95
C LEU A 186 -4.92 -4.47 5.04
N LEU A 187 -5.89 -3.81 5.68
CA LEU A 187 -5.85 -2.36 5.88
C LEU A 187 -4.67 -1.93 6.77
N GLU A 188 -4.33 -2.69 7.81
CA GLU A 188 -3.19 -2.36 8.69
C GLU A 188 -1.86 -2.41 7.94
N LYS A 189 -1.68 -3.42 7.08
CA LYS A 189 -0.52 -3.53 6.18
C LYS A 189 -0.49 -2.35 5.20
N LEU A 190 -1.62 -2.03 4.58
CA LEU A 190 -1.72 -0.92 3.64
C LEU A 190 -1.37 0.42 4.28
N ILE A 191 -1.84 0.68 5.50
CA ILE A 191 -1.50 1.90 6.22
C ILE A 191 0.00 1.98 6.50
N THR A 192 0.62 0.86 6.90
CA THR A 192 2.07 0.80 7.16
C THR A 192 2.85 1.15 5.89
N VAL A 193 2.49 0.54 4.76
CA VAL A 193 3.13 0.80 3.45
C VAL A 193 2.90 2.25 2.99
N ALA A 194 1.68 2.76 3.11
CA ALA A 194 1.36 4.13 2.73
C ALA A 194 2.09 5.17 3.59
N SER A 195 2.18 4.92 4.91
CA SER A 195 2.87 5.84 5.83
C SER A 195 4.36 5.88 5.51
N HIS A 196 4.97 4.71 5.31
CA HIS A 196 6.37 4.60 4.92
C HIS A 196 6.64 5.27 3.57
N TYR A 197 5.81 5.01 2.55
CA TYR A 197 5.93 5.63 1.23
C TYR A 197 5.89 7.17 1.31
N SER A 198 4.96 7.71 2.09
CA SER A 198 4.83 9.16 2.29
C SER A 198 6.06 9.76 2.98
N LEU A 199 6.58 9.13 4.04
CA LEU A 199 7.79 9.58 4.74
C LEU A 199 9.05 9.44 3.87
N VAL A 200 9.12 8.41 3.04
CA VAL A 200 10.19 8.25 2.04
C VAL A 200 10.17 9.40 1.03
N LYS A 201 8.98 9.76 0.53
CA LYS A 201 8.80 10.88 -0.39
C LYS A 201 9.25 12.19 0.26
N MET A 202 8.81 12.46 1.49
CA MET A 202 9.23 13.62 2.29
C MET A 202 10.76 13.67 2.47
N ALA A 203 11.39 12.56 2.88
CA ALA A 203 12.83 12.52 3.09
C ALA A 203 13.61 12.80 1.78
N ARG A 204 13.17 12.20 0.67
CA ARG A 204 13.77 12.45 -0.66
C ARG A 204 13.66 13.92 -1.06
N GLU A 205 12.47 14.51 -0.93
CA GLU A 205 12.22 15.91 -1.28
C GLU A 205 13.04 16.86 -0.39
N THR A 206 13.15 16.56 0.91
CA THR A 206 14.00 17.33 1.85
C THR A 206 15.47 17.27 1.46
N LEU A 207 15.96 16.10 1.03
CA LEU A 207 17.34 15.94 0.55
C LEU A 207 17.57 16.73 -0.75
N GLU A 208 16.63 16.65 -1.69
CA GLU A 208 16.70 17.41 -2.95
C GLU A 208 16.67 18.92 -2.71
N GLU A 209 15.82 19.38 -1.80
CA GLU A 209 15.77 20.77 -1.37
C GLU A 209 17.12 21.20 -0.75
N PHE A 210 17.68 20.40 0.16
CA PHE A 210 18.98 20.69 0.77
C PHE A 210 20.09 20.81 -0.28
N MET A 211 20.15 19.90 -1.26
CA MET A 211 21.14 19.97 -2.36
C MET A 211 20.97 21.23 -3.20
N SER A 212 19.75 21.71 -3.38
CA SER A 212 19.48 22.91 -4.18
C SER A 212 19.77 24.21 -3.43
N ALA A 213 19.51 24.24 -2.12
CA ALA A 213 19.65 25.42 -1.28
C ALA A 213 21.07 25.63 -0.75
N THR A 214 21.79 24.55 -0.46
CA THR A 214 23.12 24.58 0.17
C THR A 214 24.21 24.29 -0.87
N ARG A 215 25.09 25.26 -1.11
CA ARG A 215 26.21 25.10 -2.06
C ARG A 215 27.42 24.37 -1.46
N ASP A 216 27.60 24.49 -0.14
CA ASP A 216 28.67 23.86 0.64
C ASP A 216 28.14 23.60 2.05
N PRO A 217 28.21 22.36 2.61
CA PRO A 217 28.79 21.15 2.03
C PRO A 217 28.10 20.67 0.75
N GLN A 218 28.88 20.09 -0.18
CA GLN A 218 28.33 19.30 -1.28
C GLN A 218 27.75 18.00 -0.73
N MET A 219 26.47 17.76 -0.98
CA MET A 219 25.77 16.55 -0.54
C MET A 219 25.54 15.59 -1.71
N HIS A 220 25.82 14.31 -1.46
CA HIS A 220 25.45 13.19 -2.33
C HIS A 220 24.72 12.13 -1.51
N TRP A 221 23.65 11.56 -2.04
CA TRP A 221 22.93 10.49 -1.37
C TRP A 221 22.63 9.31 -2.31
N ARG A 222 22.52 8.12 -1.73
CA ARG A 222 22.10 6.90 -2.42
C ARG A 222 21.24 6.01 -1.54
N TRP A 223 20.44 5.16 -2.17
CA TRP A 223 19.72 4.09 -1.48
C TRP A 223 20.70 3.04 -0.95
N LEU A 224 20.56 2.68 0.32
CA LEU A 224 21.27 1.56 0.93
C LEU A 224 20.35 0.34 1.09
N ARG A 225 19.13 0.58 1.59
CA ARG A 225 18.08 -0.44 1.72
C ARG A 225 16.74 0.16 1.33
N CYS A 226 15.91 -0.62 0.67
CA CYS A 226 14.55 -0.24 0.33
C CYS A 226 13.64 -1.45 0.53
N SER A 227 12.60 -1.29 1.34
CA SER A 227 11.52 -2.27 1.52
C SER A 227 10.20 -1.54 1.71
N PRO A 228 9.04 -2.21 1.57
CA PRO A 228 7.73 -1.56 1.71
C PRO A 228 7.42 -1.00 3.11
N ILE A 229 8.22 -1.34 4.12
CA ILE A 229 8.00 -0.95 5.53
C ILE A 229 9.17 -0.19 6.14
N SER A 230 10.35 -0.28 5.55
CA SER A 230 11.55 0.40 6.02
C SER A 230 12.56 0.61 4.91
N SER A 231 13.13 1.81 4.86
CA SER A 231 14.17 2.18 3.91
C SER A 231 15.30 2.93 4.59
N GLN A 232 16.46 2.94 3.96
CA GLN A 232 17.64 3.61 4.46
C GLN A 232 18.38 4.31 3.33
N PHE A 233 18.62 5.60 3.50
CA PHE A 233 19.49 6.40 2.66
C PHE A 233 20.87 6.48 3.29
N MET A 234 21.90 6.52 2.45
CA MET A 234 23.25 6.88 2.85
C MET A 234 23.56 8.25 2.26
N VAL A 235 23.84 9.22 3.13
CA VAL A 235 24.15 10.60 2.78
C VAL A 235 25.63 10.84 3.04
N ILE A 236 26.33 11.37 2.06
CA ILE A 236 27.73 11.76 2.15
C ILE A 236 27.79 13.28 1.93
N MET A 237 28.43 13.98 2.85
CA MET A 237 28.69 15.41 2.77
C MET A 237 30.20 15.67 2.70
N THR A 238 30.59 16.58 1.80
CA THR A 238 31.98 16.96 1.57
C THR A 238 32.10 18.48 1.47
N ASN A 239 32.99 19.06 2.28
CA ASN A 239 33.26 20.49 2.26
C ASN A 239 34.27 20.83 1.16
N ARG A 240 33.93 21.81 0.34
CA ARG A 240 34.79 22.22 -0.77
C ARG A 240 36.13 22.73 -0.25
N ASN A 241 37.23 22.23 -0.81
CA ASN A 241 38.62 22.60 -0.47
C ASN A 241 39.08 22.22 0.95
N PHE A 242 38.26 21.55 1.76
CA PHE A 242 38.61 21.07 3.11
C PHE A 242 38.57 19.53 3.22
N ASP A 243 38.54 18.82 2.10
CA ASP A 243 38.51 17.35 2.04
C ASP A 243 39.64 16.69 2.85
N TYR A 244 40.80 17.35 2.94
CA TYR A 244 41.98 16.87 3.69
C TYR A 244 41.93 17.16 5.20
N VAL A 245 41.09 18.11 5.66
CA VAL A 245 41.08 18.57 7.06
C VAL A 245 39.89 18.00 7.83
N VAL A 246 38.69 18.04 7.24
CA VAL A 246 37.45 17.57 7.89
C VAL A 246 37.02 16.19 7.37
N GLY A 247 37.48 15.79 6.19
CA GLY A 247 37.12 14.52 5.58
C GLY A 247 35.65 14.46 5.12
N LYS A 248 35.22 13.28 4.67
CA LYS A 248 33.83 13.05 4.24
C LYS A 248 32.97 12.68 5.44
N VAL A 249 31.93 13.45 5.70
CA VAL A 249 30.94 13.10 6.73
C VAL A 249 29.90 12.17 6.11
N THR A 250 29.52 11.12 6.83
CA THR A 250 28.52 10.15 6.36
C THR A 250 27.42 9.98 7.39
N TYR A 251 26.18 10.13 6.95
CA TYR A 251 24.99 9.91 7.75
C TYR A 251 24.11 8.84 7.09
N TYR A 252 23.30 8.19 7.90
CA TYR A 252 22.29 7.25 7.45
C TYR A 252 20.91 7.73 7.87
N ILE A 253 20.05 8.00 6.90
CA ILE A 253 18.66 8.34 7.20
C ILE A 253 17.84 7.07 7.13
N ARG A 254 17.30 6.63 8.26
CA ARG A 254 16.37 5.51 8.35
C ARG A 254 14.95 6.05 8.30
N VAL A 255 14.15 5.50 7.40
CA VAL A 255 12.73 5.77 7.28
C VAL A 255 11.95 4.51 7.61
N THR A 256 11.02 4.63 8.54
CA THR A 256 10.06 3.59 8.91
C THR A 256 8.64 4.09 8.63
N ALA A 257 7.61 3.28 8.89
CA ALA A 257 6.22 3.75 8.79
C ALA A 257 5.88 4.86 9.80
N ASP A 258 6.60 4.92 10.93
CA ASP A 258 6.26 5.81 12.03
C ASP A 258 7.17 7.03 12.15
N ALA A 259 8.43 6.93 11.75
CA ALA A 259 9.38 8.02 11.93
C ALA A 259 10.56 7.96 10.96
N ILE A 260 11.20 9.11 10.82
CA ILE A 260 12.49 9.31 10.18
C ILE A 260 13.52 9.56 11.28
N SER A 261 14.67 8.90 11.18
CA SER A 261 15.80 9.16 12.06
C SER A 261 17.10 9.27 11.27
N LEU A 262 18.00 10.13 11.73
CA LEU A 262 19.31 10.38 11.15
C LEU A 262 20.37 9.80 12.09
N ILE A 263 21.18 8.88 11.56
CA ILE A 263 22.17 8.12 12.32
C ILE A 263 23.56 8.48 11.79
N SER A 264 24.41 9.04 12.64
CA SER A 264 25.81 9.30 12.29
C SER A 264 26.64 8.01 12.30
N LYS A 265 27.82 8.03 11.66
CA LYS A 265 28.78 6.92 11.74
C LYS A 265 29.20 6.58 13.17
N ASP A 266 29.24 7.58 14.04
CA ASP A 266 29.62 7.44 15.45
C ASP A 266 28.48 6.89 16.33
N GLY A 267 27.35 6.51 15.71
CA GLY A 267 26.21 5.90 16.39
C GLY A 267 25.26 6.89 17.06
N HIS A 268 25.46 8.20 16.87
CA HIS A 268 24.51 9.21 17.36
C HIS A 268 23.24 9.15 16.51
N ASN A 269 22.09 9.00 17.18
CA ASN A 269 20.78 8.99 16.54
C ASN A 269 20.04 10.30 16.84
N MET A 270 19.59 10.97 15.80
CA MET A 270 18.73 12.14 15.87
C MET A 270 17.37 11.78 15.28
N ASP A 271 16.36 11.73 16.13
CA ASP A 271 14.99 11.47 15.69
C ASP A 271 14.43 12.74 15.04
N CYS A 272 14.19 12.65 13.74
CA CYS A 272 13.60 13.73 12.92
C CYS A 272 12.06 13.59 12.82
N TYR A 273 11.51 12.56 13.48
CA TYR A 273 10.10 12.21 13.51
C TYR A 273 9.45 12.25 12.12
N ARG A 274 8.33 12.96 11.97
CA ARG A 274 7.59 13.12 10.70
C ARG A 274 7.63 14.56 10.22
N ASP A 275 8.76 15.25 10.45
CA ASP A 275 8.92 16.68 10.19
C ASP A 275 10.11 16.95 9.23
N PRO A 276 9.86 17.50 8.04
CA PRO A 276 10.94 17.83 7.09
C PRO A 276 11.88 18.91 7.63
N HIS A 277 11.40 19.85 8.46
CA HIS A 277 12.24 20.92 9.01
C HIS A 277 13.24 20.38 10.03
N GLN A 278 12.86 19.37 10.81
CA GLN A 278 13.78 18.71 11.73
C GLN A 278 14.83 17.89 11.00
N LEU A 279 14.46 17.20 9.91
CA LEU A 279 15.43 16.52 9.07
C LEU A 279 16.40 17.52 8.42
N MET A 280 15.89 18.64 7.89
CA MET A 280 16.69 19.73 7.34
C MET A 280 17.64 20.33 8.39
N TYR A 281 17.17 20.50 9.63
CA TYR A 281 17.99 20.95 10.74
C TYR A 281 19.09 19.93 11.08
N ALA A 282 18.74 18.64 11.17
CA ALA A 282 19.67 17.56 11.47
C ALA A 282 20.75 17.36 10.38
N LEU A 283 20.49 17.80 9.14
CA LEU A 283 21.50 17.79 8.06
C LEU A 283 22.50 18.95 8.17
N LYS A 284 22.18 20.02 8.91
CA LYS A 284 23.06 21.19 9.10
C LYS A 284 24.03 21.06 10.27
N TYR A 285 23.80 20.09 11.16
CA TYR A 285 24.54 19.87 12.40
C TYR A 285 25.15 18.46 12.45
#